data_AF-A0A4R6AEG9-F1
#
_entry.id   AF-A0A4R6AEG9-F1
#
_cell.length_a   1.000
_cell.length_b   1.000
_cell.length_c   1.000
_cell.angle_alpha   90.00
_cell.angle_beta   90.00
_cell.angle_gamma   90.00
#
_symmetry.space_group_name_H-M   'P 1'
#
loop_
_entity.id
_entity.type
_entity.pdbx_description
1 polymer ?
#
loop_
_entity_poly.entity_id
_entity_poly.type
_entity_poly.pdbx_seq_one_letter_code
_entity_poly.pdbx_strand_id
1 'polypeptide(L)'
;MLRVREIGADVVEVTLSGVVDRADIAGLEQALGPKLEREGPMGLIVRAEDWADITADALAAEARFELSKLARWSVFARMAVVSDLQAIGAILAWVDPLMPMIEMRRFDAAQASEAEAWVSDLPDRVTARSAQSGAVTVLSDGSDGLLAFEIDGRITPEDVDRMLAPLAPHLEEGRKVNLLVRIASFDGFDPSILTRSLMGTKFDAMSHLGRYALIGAPPWMAAIAGTVGGMMPFGLRLFDAKDEDAAWAWARGG
;
A
#
# COMPACT_ATOMS: atom_id res chain seq x y z
N MET A 1 -1.51 9.67 26.12
CA MET A 1 -2.71 9.13 26.82
C MET A 1 -3.68 8.56 25.78
N LEU A 2 -3.72 7.24 25.66
CA LEU A 2 -4.58 6.50 24.74
C LEU A 2 -5.91 6.08 25.38
N ARG A 3 -7.03 6.23 24.65
CA ARG A 3 -8.30 5.56 24.92
C ARG A 3 -8.82 4.88 23.66
N VAL A 4 -9.40 3.69 23.81
CA VAL A 4 -10.03 2.96 22.70
C VAL A 4 -11.47 2.67 23.07
N ARG A 5 -12.41 2.98 22.16
CA ARG A 5 -13.84 2.78 22.32
C ARG A 5 -14.41 2.09 21.07
N GLU A 6 -15.41 1.24 21.25
CA GLU A 6 -16.18 0.66 20.15
C GLU A 6 -17.44 1.48 19.94
N ILE A 7 -17.66 1.95 18.71
CA ILE A 7 -18.85 2.75 18.35
C ILE A 7 -19.87 1.89 17.59
N GLY A 8 -19.43 0.77 17.02
CA GLY A 8 -20.28 -0.22 16.36
C GLY A 8 -19.59 -1.58 16.25
N ALA A 9 -20.25 -2.53 15.60
CA ALA A 9 -19.72 -3.90 15.44
C ALA A 9 -18.38 -3.94 14.67
N ASP A 10 -18.22 -3.03 13.71
CA ASP A 10 -17.06 -2.97 12.81
C ASP A 10 -16.39 -1.58 12.81
N VAL A 11 -16.67 -0.75 13.84
CA VAL A 11 -16.11 0.62 13.96
C VAL A 11 -15.41 0.79 15.30
N VAL A 12 -14.14 1.20 15.24
CA VAL A 12 -13.29 1.46 16.39
C VAL A 12 -12.95 2.93 16.46
N GLU A 13 -13.02 3.51 17.64
CA GLU A 13 -12.54 4.84 17.94
C GLU A 13 -11.30 4.76 18.83
N VAL A 14 -10.29 5.53 18.47
CA VAL A 14 -9.06 5.71 19.19
C VAL A 14 -8.93 7.20 19.49
N THR A 15 -8.93 7.55 20.77
CA THR A 15 -8.65 8.91 21.22
C THR A 15 -7.22 8.98 21.74
N LEU A 16 -6.44 9.87 21.15
CA LEU A 16 -5.08 10.19 21.53
C LEU A 16 -5.09 11.61 22.12
N SER A 17 -4.56 11.76 23.33
CA SER A 17 -4.32 13.07 23.92
C SER A 17 -2.90 13.25 24.45
N GLY A 18 -2.40 14.48 24.33
CA GLY A 18 -1.04 14.86 24.70
C GLY A 18 0.04 14.21 23.83
N VAL A 19 1.26 14.06 24.37
CA VAL A 19 2.37 13.41 23.67
C VAL A 19 2.18 11.90 23.66
N VAL A 20 2.13 11.28 22.48
CA VAL A 20 2.09 9.83 22.32
C VAL A 20 3.47 9.25 22.60
N ASP A 21 3.54 8.31 23.54
CA ASP A 21 4.77 7.60 23.86
C ASP A 21 4.73 6.12 23.41
N ARG A 22 5.81 5.39 23.69
CA ARG A 22 5.90 3.96 23.35
C ARG A 22 4.85 3.11 24.06
N ALA A 23 4.43 3.48 25.27
CA ALA A 23 3.43 2.73 26.03
C ALA A 23 2.03 2.96 25.43
N ASP A 24 1.73 4.16 24.96
CA ASP A 24 0.53 4.46 24.18
C ASP A 24 0.52 3.64 22.88
N ILE A 25 1.64 3.54 22.15
CA ILE A 25 1.73 2.70 20.94
C ILE A 25 1.48 1.22 21.26
N ALA A 26 2.11 0.68 22.31
CA ALA A 26 1.90 -0.71 22.71
C ALA A 26 0.45 -0.98 23.15
N GLY A 27 -0.19 -0.03 23.82
CA GLY A 27 -1.61 -0.11 24.19
C GLY A 27 -2.52 -0.11 22.96
N LEU A 28 -2.19 0.67 21.93
CA LEU A 28 -2.93 0.70 20.67
C LEU A 28 -2.84 -0.65 19.96
N GLU A 29 -1.65 -1.23 19.90
CA GLU A 29 -1.42 -2.54 19.31
C GLU A 29 -2.19 -3.64 20.04
N GLN A 30 -2.20 -3.62 21.38
CA GLN A 30 -2.94 -4.61 22.17
C GLN A 30 -4.45 -4.50 21.96
N ALA A 31 -4.97 -3.28 21.84
CA ALA A 31 -6.39 -3.03 21.64
C ALA A 31 -6.86 -3.35 20.22
N LEU A 32 -6.05 -3.02 19.21
CA LEU A 32 -6.39 -3.24 17.81
C LEU A 32 -6.07 -4.67 17.35
N GLY A 33 -5.01 -5.31 17.86
CA GLY A 33 -4.52 -6.61 17.40
C GLY A 33 -5.61 -7.67 17.15
N PRO A 34 -6.46 -8.00 18.15
CA PRO A 34 -7.56 -8.96 17.97
C PRO A 34 -8.61 -8.54 16.93
N LYS A 35 -8.75 -7.23 16.68
CA LYS A 35 -9.69 -6.67 15.71
C LYS A 35 -9.14 -6.74 14.30
N LEU A 36 -7.82 -6.63 14.14
CA LEU A 36 -7.13 -6.77 12.86
C LEU A 36 -7.18 -8.20 12.30
N GLU A 37 -7.51 -9.18 13.14
CA GLU A 37 -7.69 -10.58 12.73
C GLU A 37 -9.12 -10.91 12.25
N ARG A 38 -10.07 -9.96 12.33
CA ARG A 38 -11.44 -10.18 11.84
C ARG A 38 -11.51 -10.14 10.32
N GLU A 39 -12.38 -10.98 9.76
CA GLU A 39 -12.73 -10.94 8.34
C GLU A 39 -13.81 -9.88 8.05
N GLY A 40 -13.45 -8.82 7.32
CA GLY A 40 -14.38 -7.81 6.83
C GLY A 40 -13.85 -6.38 6.93
N PRO A 41 -14.39 -5.43 6.14
CA PRO A 41 -13.98 -4.04 6.23
C PRO A 41 -14.36 -3.47 7.60
N MET A 42 -13.46 -2.69 8.19
CA MET A 42 -13.68 -1.94 9.43
C MET A 42 -13.51 -0.44 9.21
N GLY A 43 -14.16 0.34 10.05
CA GLY A 43 -13.96 1.79 10.18
C GLY A 43 -13.08 2.11 11.37
N LEU A 44 -12.16 3.06 11.21
CA LEU A 44 -11.34 3.60 12.31
C LEU A 44 -11.55 5.11 12.44
N ILE A 45 -11.80 5.57 13.67
CA ILE A 45 -11.77 6.99 14.00
C ILE A 45 -10.57 7.24 14.89
N VAL A 46 -9.69 8.15 14.50
CA VAL A 46 -8.59 8.64 15.33
C VAL A 46 -8.91 10.06 15.75
N ARG A 47 -9.22 10.28 17.02
CA ARG A 47 -9.41 11.60 17.62
C ARG A 47 -8.10 12.07 18.22
N ALA A 48 -7.53 13.15 17.69
CA ALA A 48 -6.37 13.79 18.29
C ALA A 48 -6.84 15.03 19.06
N GLU A 49 -6.85 14.92 20.39
CA GLU A 49 -7.22 15.97 21.33
C GLU A 49 -5.96 16.60 21.94
N ASP A 50 -5.95 17.93 22.08
CA ASP A 50 -4.86 18.68 22.74
C ASP A 50 -3.44 18.43 22.18
N TRP A 51 -3.33 18.09 20.89
CA TRP A 51 -2.06 17.94 20.19
C TRP A 51 -1.48 19.31 19.82
N ALA A 52 -0.44 19.71 20.53
CA ALA A 52 0.20 21.02 20.34
C ALA A 52 1.22 21.03 19.18
N ASP A 53 1.89 19.91 18.90
CA ASP A 53 2.91 19.85 17.84
C ASP A 53 3.24 18.41 17.42
N ILE A 54 3.37 18.20 16.11
CA ILE A 54 4.09 17.07 15.51
C ILE A 54 4.85 17.63 14.32
N THR A 55 6.17 17.54 14.37
CA THR A 55 6.99 17.84 13.21
C THR A 55 6.94 16.66 12.23
N ALA A 56 6.70 16.95 10.96
CA ALA A 56 6.72 15.95 9.88
C ALA A 56 8.04 15.15 9.85
N ASP A 57 9.14 15.78 10.26
CA ASP A 57 10.47 15.16 10.36
C ASP A 57 10.55 14.08 11.44
N ALA A 58 9.86 14.25 12.57
CA ALA A 58 9.83 13.24 13.63
C ALA A 58 9.08 11.98 13.18
N LEU A 59 7.97 12.15 12.45
CA LEU A 59 7.25 11.03 11.84
C LEU A 59 8.07 10.33 10.74
N ALA A 60 8.78 11.09 9.91
CA ALA A 60 9.61 10.53 8.83
C ALA A 60 10.80 9.70 9.36
N ALA A 61 11.36 10.07 10.52
CA ALA A 61 12.43 9.32 11.17
C ALA A 61 11.93 7.97 11.73
N GLU A 62 10.71 7.91 12.24
CA GLU A 62 10.10 6.70 12.82
C GLU A 62 9.47 5.77 11.74
N ALA A 63 9.00 6.33 10.61
CA ALA A 63 8.25 5.60 9.57
C ALA A 63 9.01 4.46 8.87
N ARG A 64 10.35 4.50 8.84
CA ARG A 64 11.17 3.46 8.19
C ARG A 64 11.02 2.07 8.83
N PHE A 65 10.53 1.98 10.07
CA PHE A 65 10.48 0.74 10.84
C PHE A 65 9.13 -0.01 10.79
N GLU A 66 8.05 0.65 10.35
CA GLU A 66 6.67 0.17 10.55
C GLU A 66 6.00 -0.41 9.27
N LEU A 67 6.72 -0.48 8.15
CA LEU A 67 6.20 -1.03 6.88
C LEU A 67 5.74 -2.50 7.00
N SER A 68 6.32 -3.27 7.93
CA SER A 68 5.92 -4.66 8.20
C SER A 68 4.58 -4.76 8.94
N LYS A 69 4.16 -3.70 9.66
CA LYS A 69 2.89 -3.65 10.38
C LYS A 69 1.75 -3.18 9.50
N LEU A 70 2.01 -2.42 8.43
CA LEU A 70 1.02 -1.96 7.44
C LEU A 70 0.12 -3.08 6.93
N ALA A 71 0.64 -4.31 6.85
CA ALA A 71 -0.16 -5.43 6.38
C ALA A 71 -1.39 -5.74 7.25
N ARG A 72 -1.30 -5.45 8.56
CA ARG A 72 -2.39 -5.66 9.53
C ARG A 72 -3.44 -4.55 9.50
N TRP A 73 -3.12 -3.37 8.95
CA TRP A 73 -4.05 -2.23 8.88
C TRP A 73 -5.05 -2.33 7.72
N SER A 74 -4.94 -3.38 6.92
CA SER A 74 -5.72 -3.64 5.72
C SER A 74 -7.18 -3.99 5.91
N VAL A 75 -7.51 -4.39 7.13
CA VAL A 75 -8.88 -4.62 7.57
C VAL A 75 -9.68 -3.32 7.54
N PHE A 76 -9.02 -2.16 7.66
CA PHE A 76 -9.70 -0.88 7.65
C PHE A 76 -9.97 -0.44 6.21
N ALA A 77 -11.25 -0.22 5.87
CA ALA A 77 -11.62 0.37 4.59
C ALA A 77 -11.62 1.90 4.67
N ARG A 78 -11.97 2.46 5.83
CA ARG A 78 -12.07 3.90 6.07
C ARG A 78 -11.40 4.31 7.38
N MET A 79 -10.63 5.38 7.35
CA MET A 79 -10.02 6.01 8.52
C MET A 79 -10.35 7.50 8.57
N ALA A 80 -11.08 7.91 9.60
CA ALA A 80 -11.35 9.32 9.89
C ALA A 80 -10.37 9.83 10.95
N VAL A 81 -9.66 10.92 10.64
CA VAL A 81 -8.85 11.65 11.63
C VAL A 81 -9.59 12.90 12.03
N VAL A 82 -10.07 12.94 13.28
CA VAL A 82 -10.78 14.09 13.85
C VAL A 82 -9.78 14.96 14.62
N SER A 83 -9.41 16.10 14.04
CA SER A 83 -8.45 17.03 14.63
C SER A 83 -8.53 18.42 14.00
N ASP A 84 -8.44 19.46 14.85
CA ASP A 84 -8.36 20.86 14.42
C ASP A 84 -6.93 21.27 13.98
N LEU A 85 -5.94 20.40 14.20
CA LEU A 85 -4.55 20.67 13.88
C LEU A 85 -4.30 20.67 12.37
N GLN A 86 -3.93 21.82 11.81
CA GLN A 86 -3.72 21.98 10.37
C GLN A 86 -2.60 21.07 9.80
N ALA A 87 -1.60 20.75 10.62
CA ALA A 87 -0.51 19.85 10.25
C ALA A 87 -0.97 18.41 9.89
N ILE A 88 -2.14 17.97 10.40
CA ILE A 88 -2.68 16.64 10.09
C ILE A 88 -2.96 16.49 8.59
N GLY A 89 -3.39 17.56 7.92
CA GLY A 89 -3.61 17.51 6.46
C GLY A 89 -2.33 17.21 5.69
N ALA A 90 -1.19 17.79 6.11
CA ALA A 90 0.11 17.54 5.50
C ALA A 90 0.61 16.11 5.79
N ILE A 91 0.36 15.59 6.99
CA ILE A 91 0.69 14.21 7.35
C ILE A 91 -0.15 13.24 6.52
N LEU A 92 -1.47 13.45 6.41
CA LEU A 92 -2.33 12.61 5.59
C LEU A 92 -1.94 12.65 4.11
N ALA A 93 -1.63 13.82 3.55
CA ALA A 93 -1.15 13.91 2.16
C ALA A 93 0.15 13.14 1.91
N TRP A 94 0.98 12.95 2.94
CA TRP A 94 2.21 12.17 2.86
C TRP A 94 1.98 10.67 3.08
N VAL A 95 1.04 10.30 3.96
CA VAL A 95 0.72 8.91 4.34
C VAL A 95 -0.26 8.24 3.37
N ASP A 96 -1.23 8.98 2.84
CA ASP A 96 -2.28 8.50 1.94
C ASP A 96 -1.72 7.76 0.70
N PRO A 97 -0.67 8.25 0.01
CA PRO A 97 -0.08 7.51 -1.11
C PRO A 97 0.58 6.18 -0.69
N LEU A 98 0.98 6.04 0.58
CA LEU A 98 1.54 4.81 1.14
C LEU A 98 0.46 3.82 1.59
N MET A 99 -0.77 4.30 1.84
CA MET A 99 -1.91 3.51 2.28
C MET A 99 -3.14 3.68 1.35
N PRO A 100 -3.01 3.46 0.03
CA PRO A 100 -4.12 3.59 -0.92
C PRO A 100 -5.27 2.60 -0.65
N MET A 101 -5.03 1.62 0.21
CA MET A 101 -6.02 0.63 0.61
C MET A 101 -7.06 1.15 1.60
N ILE A 102 -6.74 2.23 2.32
CA ILE A 102 -7.58 2.81 3.36
C ILE A 102 -7.99 4.18 2.85
N GLU A 103 -9.28 4.41 2.64
CA GLU A 103 -9.75 5.77 2.41
C GLU A 103 -9.49 6.57 3.69
N MET A 104 -8.64 7.59 3.61
CA MET A 104 -8.33 8.45 4.76
C MET A 104 -8.97 9.82 4.59
N ARG A 105 -9.63 10.32 5.64
CA ARG A 105 -10.22 11.65 5.62
C ARG A 105 -10.03 12.39 6.94
N ARG A 106 -9.69 13.67 6.85
CA ARG A 106 -9.67 14.57 8.01
C ARG A 106 -11.05 15.19 8.22
N PHE A 107 -11.41 15.34 9.49
CA PHE A 107 -12.57 16.06 9.98
C PHE A 107 -12.13 17.01 11.08
N ASP A 108 -12.75 18.18 11.17
CA ASP A 108 -12.56 19.07 12.31
C ASP A 108 -13.27 18.51 13.55
N ALA A 109 -12.91 18.95 14.75
CA ALA A 109 -13.51 18.45 16.00
C ALA A 109 -15.05 18.63 16.03
N ALA A 110 -15.54 19.71 15.41
CA ALA A 110 -16.97 19.98 15.25
C ALA A 110 -17.69 18.96 14.34
N GLN A 111 -16.96 18.29 13.43
CA GLN A 111 -17.50 17.32 12.47
C GLN A 111 -17.38 15.88 12.97
N ALA A 112 -17.15 15.68 14.27
CA ALA A 112 -17.04 14.38 14.91
C ALA A 112 -18.17 13.39 14.54
N SER A 113 -19.42 13.86 14.49
CA SER A 113 -20.56 13.01 14.12
C SER A 113 -20.60 12.67 12.64
N GLU A 114 -20.12 13.56 11.78
CA GLU A 114 -19.97 13.28 10.33
C GLU A 114 -18.87 12.24 10.09
N ALA A 115 -17.76 12.34 10.84
CA ALA A 115 -16.69 11.35 10.81
C ALA A 115 -17.21 9.96 11.18
N GLU A 116 -17.98 9.84 12.26
CA GLU A 116 -18.62 8.60 12.71
C GLU A 116 -19.54 8.01 11.64
N ALA A 117 -20.40 8.82 11.03
CA ALA A 117 -21.28 8.37 9.95
C ALA A 117 -20.48 7.87 8.74
N TRP A 118 -19.42 8.60 8.36
CA TRP A 118 -18.62 8.27 7.18
C TRP A 118 -17.81 6.98 7.36
N VAL A 119 -17.22 6.73 8.54
CA VAL A 119 -16.50 5.46 8.79
C VAL A 119 -17.43 4.27 8.98
N SER A 120 -18.71 4.52 9.28
CA SER A 120 -19.72 3.47 9.44
C SER A 120 -20.33 3.05 8.10
N ASP A 121 -20.26 3.91 7.08
CA ASP A 121 -20.68 3.63 5.71
C ASP A 121 -19.61 2.79 4.98
N LEU A 122 -19.42 1.55 5.44
CA LEU A 122 -18.40 0.66 4.89
C LEU A 122 -18.90 0.02 3.58
N PRO A 123 -18.02 -0.17 2.58
CA PRO A 123 -18.41 -0.85 1.35
C PRO A 123 -18.89 -2.27 1.65
N ASP A 124 -19.97 -2.71 1.00
CA ASP A 124 -20.51 -4.06 1.16
C ASP A 124 -19.43 -5.11 0.83
N ARG A 125 -19.40 -6.22 1.59
CA ARG A 125 -18.39 -7.30 1.44
C ARG A 125 -18.26 -7.83 0.01
N VAL A 126 -19.34 -7.81 -0.77
CA VAL A 126 -19.32 -8.22 -2.19
C VAL A 126 -18.63 -7.17 -3.05
N THR A 127 -18.90 -5.88 -2.83
CA THR A 127 -18.23 -4.78 -3.53
C THR A 127 -16.74 -4.69 -3.17
N ALA A 128 -16.40 -4.92 -1.90
CA ALA A 128 -15.01 -5.03 -1.45
C ALA A 128 -14.30 -6.20 -2.14
N ARG A 129 -14.98 -7.34 -2.33
CA ARG A 129 -14.44 -8.53 -3.01
C ARG A 129 -14.37 -8.41 -4.53
N SER A 130 -15.28 -7.68 -5.17
CA SER A 130 -15.19 -7.37 -6.60
C SER A 130 -14.13 -6.30 -6.89
N ALA A 131 -13.89 -5.36 -5.98
CA ALA A 131 -12.70 -4.48 -6.03
C ALA A 131 -11.38 -5.26 -5.79
N GLN A 132 -11.47 -6.51 -5.31
CA GLN A 132 -10.36 -7.48 -5.21
C GLN A 132 -10.32 -8.43 -6.42
N SER A 133 -11.11 -8.22 -7.48
CA SER A 133 -11.13 -9.11 -8.64
C SER A 133 -10.20 -8.59 -9.75
N GLY A 134 -8.93 -9.00 -9.65
CA GLY A 134 -7.94 -9.06 -10.72
C GLY A 134 -7.60 -7.77 -11.45
N ALA A 135 -6.64 -7.00 -10.94
CA ALA A 135 -6.14 -5.79 -11.60
C ALA A 135 -5.12 -6.06 -12.72
N VAL A 136 -4.64 -7.31 -12.86
CA VAL A 136 -3.54 -7.63 -13.77
C VAL A 136 -4.02 -8.21 -15.09
N THR A 137 -3.67 -7.53 -16.18
CA THR A 137 -3.80 -8.01 -17.56
C THR A 137 -2.43 -8.33 -18.15
N VAL A 138 -2.29 -9.48 -18.83
CA VAL A 138 -1.04 -9.85 -19.51
C VAL A 138 -0.99 -9.17 -20.87
N LEU A 139 0.04 -8.35 -21.11
CA LEU A 139 0.31 -7.68 -22.38
C LEU A 139 1.33 -8.46 -23.23
N SER A 140 2.27 -9.18 -22.59
CA SER A 140 3.23 -10.08 -23.24
C SER A 140 3.52 -11.27 -22.34
N ASP A 141 3.56 -12.47 -22.93
CA ASP A 141 3.70 -13.76 -22.24
C ASP A 141 5.15 -14.23 -22.08
N GLY A 142 6.12 -13.42 -22.51
CA GLY A 142 7.54 -13.73 -22.38
C GLY A 142 8.10 -14.58 -23.52
N SER A 143 7.32 -14.91 -24.55
CA SER A 143 7.78 -15.66 -25.72
C SER A 143 8.96 -15.00 -26.46
N ASP A 144 9.11 -13.68 -26.36
CA ASP A 144 10.21 -12.88 -26.90
C ASP A 144 11.29 -12.50 -25.84
N GLY A 145 11.21 -13.06 -24.63
CA GLY A 145 12.07 -12.70 -23.51
C GLY A 145 11.64 -11.43 -22.76
N LEU A 146 10.49 -10.83 -23.11
CA LEU A 146 9.86 -9.74 -22.40
C LEU A 146 8.48 -10.15 -21.86
N LEU A 147 8.35 -10.14 -20.55
CA LEU A 147 7.06 -10.21 -19.88
C LEU A 147 6.51 -8.81 -19.69
N ALA A 148 5.26 -8.61 -20.06
CA ALA A 148 4.60 -7.32 -19.92
C ALA A 148 3.23 -7.48 -19.27
N PHE A 149 2.95 -6.65 -18.28
CA PHE A 149 1.69 -6.64 -17.55
C PHE A 149 1.13 -5.22 -17.48
N GLU A 150 -0.19 -5.12 -17.50
CA GLU A 150 -0.94 -3.93 -17.10
C GLU A 150 -1.56 -4.14 -15.73
N ILE A 151 -1.51 -3.12 -14.89
CA ILE A 151 -2.18 -3.02 -13.61
C ILE A 151 -3.24 -1.93 -13.72
N ASP A 152 -4.50 -2.32 -13.56
CA ASP A 152 -5.66 -1.44 -13.48
C ASP A 152 -6.46 -1.77 -12.20
N GLY A 153 -6.13 -1.04 -11.14
CA GLY A 153 -6.82 -1.12 -9.85
C GLY A 153 -5.97 -1.74 -8.75
N ARG A 154 -6.59 -2.59 -7.92
CA ARG A 154 -5.96 -3.17 -6.72
C ARG A 154 -5.29 -4.51 -7.02
N ILE A 155 -4.00 -4.63 -6.74
CA ILE A 155 -3.22 -5.87 -6.93
C ILE A 155 -3.59 -6.90 -5.85
N THR A 156 -3.96 -8.13 -6.18
CA THR A 156 -4.21 -9.20 -5.18
C THR A 156 -3.08 -10.24 -5.11
N PRO A 157 -3.10 -11.17 -4.14
CA PRO A 157 -2.11 -12.25 -4.09
C PRO A 157 -2.18 -13.16 -5.32
N GLU A 158 -3.38 -13.37 -5.87
CA GLU A 158 -3.59 -14.12 -7.10
C GLU A 158 -3.04 -13.39 -8.32
N ASP A 159 -3.11 -12.06 -8.35
CA ASP A 159 -2.49 -11.24 -9.40
C ASP A 159 -0.96 -11.38 -9.38
N VAL A 160 -0.36 -11.38 -8.19
CA VAL A 160 1.08 -11.63 -8.03
C VAL A 160 1.45 -13.04 -8.51
N ASP A 161 0.66 -14.05 -8.15
CA ASP A 161 0.89 -15.42 -8.63
C ASP A 161 0.74 -15.51 -10.16
N ARG A 162 -0.21 -14.78 -10.76
CA ARG A 162 -0.36 -14.66 -12.23
C ARG A 162 0.83 -13.95 -12.89
N MET A 163 1.42 -12.94 -12.26
CA MET A 163 2.62 -12.29 -12.78
C MET A 163 3.87 -13.18 -12.67
N LEU A 164 3.95 -14.01 -11.62
CA LEU A 164 5.08 -14.90 -11.36
C LEU A 164 5.01 -16.23 -12.14
N ALA A 165 3.81 -16.72 -12.46
CA ALA A 165 3.65 -18.00 -13.16
C ALA A 165 4.39 -18.06 -14.51
N PRO A 166 4.37 -17.00 -15.37
CA PRO A 166 5.18 -16.96 -16.59
C PRO A 166 6.68 -16.82 -16.35
N LEU A 167 7.09 -16.28 -15.19
CA LEU A 167 8.51 -16.16 -14.83
C LEU A 167 9.10 -17.52 -14.47
N ALA A 168 8.35 -18.38 -13.77
CA ALA A 168 8.87 -19.63 -13.22
C ALA A 168 9.62 -20.54 -14.21
N PRO A 169 9.12 -20.80 -15.45
CA PRO A 169 9.86 -21.61 -16.42
C PRO A 169 11.19 -20.98 -16.85
N HIS A 170 11.24 -19.64 -16.96
CA HIS A 170 12.45 -18.92 -17.36
C HIS A 170 13.52 -18.95 -16.25
N LEU A 171 13.09 -19.02 -14.98
CA LEU A 171 13.98 -19.18 -13.82
C LEU A 171 14.66 -20.55 -13.83
N GLU A 172 13.92 -21.62 -14.13
CA GLU A 172 14.47 -22.98 -14.19
C GLU A 172 15.52 -23.14 -15.31
N GLU A 173 15.37 -22.38 -16.40
CA GLU A 173 16.29 -22.39 -17.53
C GLU A 173 17.51 -21.46 -17.34
N GLY A 174 17.59 -20.70 -16.23
CA GLY A 174 18.67 -19.76 -15.95
C GLY A 174 18.77 -18.59 -16.94
N ARG A 175 17.71 -18.33 -17.72
CA ARG A 175 17.69 -17.23 -18.69
C ARG A 175 17.26 -15.94 -18.03
N LYS A 176 17.89 -14.83 -18.42
CA LYS A 176 17.41 -13.51 -18.00
C LYS A 176 16.14 -13.15 -18.76
N VAL A 177 15.16 -12.66 -18.04
CA VAL A 177 13.89 -12.17 -18.59
C VAL A 177 13.72 -10.70 -18.26
N ASN A 178 13.21 -9.93 -19.22
CA ASN A 178 12.89 -8.53 -19.00
C ASN A 178 11.42 -8.43 -18.57
N LEU A 179 11.13 -7.44 -17.74
CA LEU A 179 9.80 -7.19 -17.19
C LEU A 179 9.39 -5.76 -17.55
N LEU A 180 8.17 -5.60 -18.01
CA LEU A 180 7.50 -4.31 -18.17
C LEU A 180 6.18 -4.34 -17.42
N VAL A 181 5.95 -3.34 -16.59
CA VAL A 181 4.68 -3.17 -15.88
C VAL A 181 4.15 -1.78 -16.20
N ARG A 182 2.95 -1.73 -16.79
CA ARG A 182 2.19 -0.50 -17.01
C ARG A 182 1.17 -0.34 -15.90
N ILE A 183 1.19 0.80 -15.21
CA ILE A 183 0.19 1.17 -14.22
C ILE A 183 -0.81 2.11 -14.90
N ALA A 184 -2.01 1.61 -15.21
CA ALA A 184 -3.10 2.40 -15.74
C ALA A 184 -3.89 3.08 -14.61
N SER A 185 -4.23 2.31 -13.58
CA SER A 185 -4.77 2.78 -12.30
C SER A 185 -4.13 1.99 -11.17
N PHE A 186 -3.92 2.63 -10.02
CA PHE A 186 -3.37 1.96 -8.85
C PHE A 186 -4.16 2.33 -7.60
N ASP A 187 -4.93 1.35 -7.13
CA ASP A 187 -5.78 1.48 -5.93
C ASP A 187 -5.15 0.76 -4.72
N GLY A 188 -3.86 0.44 -4.80
CA GLY A 188 -3.12 -0.30 -3.79
C GLY A 188 -2.85 -1.76 -4.13
N PHE A 189 -2.36 -2.49 -3.13
CA PHE A 189 -2.05 -3.92 -3.24
C PHE A 189 -2.57 -4.65 -2.01
N ASP A 190 -2.94 -5.92 -2.13
CA ASP A 190 -3.34 -6.73 -1.00
C ASP A 190 -2.13 -6.93 -0.07
N PRO A 191 -2.22 -6.59 1.21
CA PRO A 191 -1.07 -6.59 2.09
C PRO A 191 -0.56 -7.98 2.48
N SER A 192 -1.37 -9.04 2.30
CA SER A 192 -0.87 -10.40 2.42
C SER A 192 0.24 -10.69 1.40
N ILE A 193 0.34 -9.87 0.33
CA ILE A 193 1.48 -9.86 -0.57
C ILE A 193 2.77 -9.56 0.20
N LEU A 194 2.80 -8.62 1.16
CA LEU A 194 4.03 -8.27 1.87
C LEU A 194 4.54 -9.43 2.73
N THR A 195 3.66 -10.11 3.45
CA THR A 195 4.05 -11.26 4.28
C THR A 195 4.49 -12.46 3.43
N ARG A 196 3.81 -12.72 2.31
CA ARG A 196 4.13 -13.82 1.38
C ARG A 196 5.36 -13.52 0.51
N SER A 197 5.59 -12.25 0.17
CA SER A 197 6.72 -11.78 -0.66
C SER A 197 8.05 -11.81 0.09
N LEU A 198 8.04 -11.73 1.42
CA LEU A 198 9.23 -11.78 2.26
C LEU A 198 9.72 -13.21 2.55
N MET A 199 8.97 -14.26 2.20
CA MET A 199 9.29 -15.67 2.50
C MET A 199 10.37 -16.31 1.58
N GLY A 200 11.11 -15.52 0.80
CA GLY A 200 12.37 -15.96 0.16
C GLY A 200 12.27 -16.48 -1.28
N THR A 201 11.13 -17.00 -1.73
CA THR A 201 10.98 -17.57 -3.09
C THR A 201 11.10 -16.53 -4.21
N LYS A 202 10.79 -15.26 -3.93
CA LYS A 202 10.85 -14.17 -4.91
C LYS A 202 12.24 -13.57 -5.09
N PHE A 203 13.15 -13.74 -4.13
CA PHE A 203 14.52 -13.23 -4.25
C PHE A 203 15.29 -13.91 -5.38
N ASP A 204 15.02 -15.20 -5.60
CA ASP A 204 15.62 -15.96 -6.68
C ASP A 204 15.00 -15.60 -8.04
N ALA A 205 13.70 -15.27 -8.07
CA ALA A 205 13.07 -14.72 -9.27
C ALA A 205 13.66 -13.35 -9.67
N MET A 206 13.95 -12.49 -8.67
CA MET A 206 14.53 -11.17 -8.90
C MET A 206 15.95 -11.22 -9.46
N SER A 207 16.76 -12.23 -9.10
CA SER A 207 18.15 -12.35 -9.60
C SER A 207 18.24 -12.66 -11.10
N HIS A 208 17.16 -13.21 -11.67
CA HIS A 208 17.03 -13.55 -13.09
C HIS A 208 16.37 -12.43 -13.91
N LEU A 209 15.96 -11.33 -13.29
CA LEU A 209 15.48 -10.17 -14.02
C LEU A 209 16.65 -9.44 -14.71
N GLY A 210 16.47 -9.09 -15.97
CA GLY A 210 17.42 -8.27 -16.73
C GLY A 210 17.13 -6.79 -16.55
N ARG A 211 16.05 -6.34 -17.20
CA ARG A 211 15.52 -4.98 -17.15
C ARG A 211 14.10 -5.01 -16.61
N TYR A 212 13.77 -4.09 -15.71
CA TYR A 212 12.42 -3.87 -15.19
C TYR A 212 11.98 -2.43 -15.52
N ALA A 213 11.05 -2.29 -16.47
CA ALA A 213 10.44 -1.03 -16.85
C ALA A 213 9.12 -0.86 -16.11
N LEU A 214 8.93 0.28 -15.45
CA LEU A 214 7.69 0.63 -14.79
C LEU A 214 7.13 1.92 -15.39
N ILE A 215 5.93 1.85 -15.97
CA ILE A 215 5.28 2.97 -16.67
C ILE A 215 4.15 3.50 -15.80
N GLY A 216 4.09 4.82 -15.59
CA GLY A 216 2.97 5.45 -14.87
C GLY A 216 3.00 5.22 -13.36
N ALA A 217 4.17 4.94 -12.78
CA ALA A 217 4.30 4.75 -11.35
C ALA A 217 3.86 5.99 -10.56
N PRO A 218 3.06 5.84 -9.48
CA PRO A 218 2.76 6.94 -8.58
C PRO A 218 4.03 7.58 -8.00
N PRO A 219 4.03 8.88 -7.65
CA PRO A 219 5.22 9.60 -7.18
C PRO A 219 5.94 8.95 -6.00
N TRP A 220 5.19 8.39 -5.05
CA TRP A 220 5.76 7.69 -3.89
C TRP A 220 6.50 6.41 -4.30
N MET A 221 5.96 5.66 -5.28
CA MET A 221 6.56 4.44 -5.80
C MET A 221 7.84 4.77 -6.58
N ALA A 222 7.84 5.87 -7.33
CA ALA A 222 9.02 6.39 -8.00
C ALA A 222 10.13 6.79 -7.01
N ALA A 223 9.77 7.43 -5.89
CA ALA A 223 10.71 7.80 -4.83
C ALA A 223 11.37 6.58 -4.16
N ILE A 224 10.59 5.52 -3.87
CA ILE A 224 11.11 4.26 -3.33
C ILE A 224 12.01 3.59 -4.36
N ALA A 225 11.53 3.41 -5.59
CA ALA A 225 12.26 2.78 -6.68
C ALA A 225 13.60 3.48 -6.98
N GLY A 226 13.63 4.82 -6.92
CA GLY A 226 14.87 5.60 -7.06
C GLY A 226 15.88 5.35 -5.94
N THR A 227 15.40 5.07 -4.73
CA THR A 227 16.25 4.79 -3.56
C THR A 227 16.79 3.36 -3.59
N VAL A 228 15.95 2.38 -3.98
CA VAL A 228 16.32 0.95 -3.96
C VAL A 228 16.93 0.45 -5.28
N GLY A 229 16.75 1.18 -6.39
CA GLY A 229 17.15 0.74 -7.72
C GLY A 229 18.63 0.40 -7.87
N GLY A 230 19.52 1.10 -7.15
CA GLY A 230 20.96 0.80 -7.14
C GLY A 230 21.37 -0.44 -6.34
N MET A 231 20.48 -0.96 -5.49
CA MET A 231 20.71 -2.18 -4.70
C MET A 231 20.13 -3.43 -5.39
N MET A 232 19.32 -3.27 -6.43
CA MET A 232 18.68 -4.40 -7.11
C MET A 232 19.64 -5.08 -8.10
N PRO A 233 19.57 -6.41 -8.26
CA PRO A 233 20.43 -7.15 -9.20
C PRO A 233 20.04 -6.97 -10.69
N PHE A 234 19.03 -6.14 -10.97
CA PHE A 234 18.47 -5.86 -12.29
C PHE A 234 18.40 -4.35 -12.55
N GLY A 235 18.37 -3.96 -13.83
CA GLY A 235 18.18 -2.56 -14.18
C GLY A 235 16.72 -2.16 -13.95
N LEU A 236 16.43 -1.27 -13.00
CA LEU A 236 15.10 -0.71 -12.78
C LEU A 236 15.01 0.67 -13.42
N ARG A 237 13.96 0.92 -14.23
CA ARG A 237 13.72 2.24 -14.81
C ARG A 237 12.23 2.61 -14.80
N LEU A 238 11.96 3.83 -14.36
CA LEU A 238 10.63 4.42 -14.32
C LEU A 238 10.42 5.27 -15.57
N PHE A 239 9.22 5.23 -16.12
CA PHE A 239 8.78 6.02 -17.27
C PHE A 239 7.44 6.69 -16.95
N ASP A 240 7.26 7.90 -17.46
CA ASP A 240 5.94 8.54 -17.47
C ASP A 240 5.01 7.77 -18.45
N ALA A 241 3.71 7.85 -18.23
CA ALA A 241 2.72 7.22 -19.13
C ALA A 241 2.83 7.71 -20.59
N LYS A 242 3.28 8.96 -20.81
CA LYS A 242 3.51 9.54 -22.15
C LYS A 242 4.72 8.92 -22.88
N ASP A 243 5.63 8.27 -22.15
CA ASP A 243 6.89 7.72 -22.65
C ASP A 243 6.80 6.19 -22.82
N GLU A 244 5.58 5.65 -23.03
CA GLU A 244 5.32 4.22 -23.13
C GLU A 244 6.17 3.55 -24.22
N ASP A 245 6.26 4.13 -25.42
CA ASP A 245 7.08 3.59 -26.52
C ASP A 245 8.56 3.46 -26.14
N ALA A 246 9.09 4.45 -25.41
CA ALA A 246 10.47 4.43 -24.94
C ALA A 246 10.69 3.35 -23.87
N ALA A 247 9.69 3.13 -23.01
CA ALA A 247 9.71 2.07 -22.00
C ALA A 247 9.75 0.68 -22.64
N TRP A 248 8.87 0.44 -23.63
CA TRP A 248 8.84 -0.80 -24.40
C TRP A 248 10.16 -1.07 -25.14
N ALA A 249 10.73 -0.05 -25.80
CA ALA A 249 12.02 -0.18 -26.49
C ALA A 249 13.16 -0.51 -25.52
N TRP A 250 13.19 0.16 -24.36
CA TRP A 250 14.22 -0.09 -23.35
C TRP A 250 14.07 -1.47 -22.70
N ALA A 251 12.84 -1.90 -22.41
CA ALA A 251 12.54 -3.20 -21.79
C ALA A 251 12.90 -4.37 -22.71
N ARG A 252 12.69 -4.25 -24.03
CA ARG A 252 13.08 -5.28 -25.02
C ARG A 252 14.58 -5.47 -25.17
N GLY A 253 15.39 -4.65 -24.51
CA GLY A 253 16.84 -4.81 -24.60
C GLY A 253 17.43 -4.17 -25.86
N GLY A 254 16.88 -3.04 -26.31
CA GLY A 254 17.46 -2.25 -27.41
C GLY A 254 18.98 -2.11 -27.30
#